data_AF-A0AAU5Z1B7-F1
#
_entry.id   AF-A0AAU5Z1B7-F1
#
_cell.length_a   1.000
_cell.length_b   1.000
_cell.length_c   1.000
_cell.angle_alpha   90.00
_cell.angle_beta   90.00
_cell.angle_gamma   90.00
#
_symmetry.space_group_name_H-M   'P 1'
#
loop_
_entity.id
_entity.type
_entity.pdbx_description
1 polymer ?
#
loop_
_entity_poly.entity_id
_entity_poly.type
_entity_poly.pdbx_seq_one_letter_code
_entity_poly.pdbx_strand_id
1 'polypeptide(L)'
;MRNYWALLPAVAVIVVLILVYAVPTLINPQWTSSILALFRQHPVDLQATQDEAQRAAGVLGPQQIRSRRMLAAAMVVGAVALIGFNVSLNREANGCHIAARAFGAVEGDGKDAKDPCINMIFGSFFGDGTGTTEETKPQPVLSYQLVRKKHPTYLQWIQNAPDYKEADLLIGTSLECNGDLRVEEGDDKISVLVDSDSPCPPATEVELTAIKLKKPLGDRKIVTVDDQPMQQIDPDVDSWPTVLKKLVTGG
;
A
#
# COMPACT_ATOMS: atom_id res chain seq x y z
N MET A 1 -1.82 -12.57 11.62
CA MET A 1 -1.98 -11.24 10.99
C MET A 1 -0.96 -10.28 11.56
N ARG A 2 -0.03 -9.76 10.74
CA ARG A 2 0.72 -8.57 11.12
C ARG A 2 -0.31 -7.43 11.09
N ASN A 3 -0.84 -7.12 12.27
CA ASN A 3 -2.08 -6.37 12.42
C ASN A 3 -1.74 -4.88 12.21
N TYR A 4 -1.50 -4.47 10.97
CA TYR A 4 -1.25 -3.06 10.64
C TYR A 4 -2.48 -2.18 10.93
N TRP A 5 -3.65 -2.82 11.04
CA TRP A 5 -4.87 -2.29 11.64
C TRP A 5 -4.79 -2.02 13.15
N ALA A 6 -3.84 -2.60 13.90
CA ALA A 6 -3.71 -2.37 15.34
C ALA A 6 -3.25 -0.95 15.69
N LEU A 7 -2.54 -0.27 14.77
CA LEU A 7 -2.16 1.13 14.95
C LEU A 7 -3.32 2.08 14.62
N LEU A 8 -4.33 1.62 13.88
CA LEU A 8 -5.44 2.44 13.41
C LEU A 8 -6.30 2.98 14.56
N PRO A 9 -6.67 2.19 15.59
CA PRO A 9 -7.30 2.70 16.80
C PRO A 9 -6.47 3.76 17.53
N ALA A 10 -5.15 3.55 17.66
CA ALA A 10 -4.27 4.51 18.32
C ALA A 10 -4.16 5.82 17.55
N VAL A 11 -3.99 5.75 16.22
CA VAL A 11 -3.98 6.91 15.33
C VAL A 11 -5.33 7.63 15.35
N ALA A 12 -6.44 6.91 15.31
CA ALA A 12 -7.77 7.50 15.39
C ALA A 12 -7.98 8.26 16.71
N VAL A 13 -7.57 7.69 17.85
CA VAL A 13 -7.63 8.38 19.16
C VAL A 13 -6.78 9.65 19.13
N ILE A 14 -5.55 9.59 18.63
CA ILE A 14 -4.65 10.76 18.55
C ILE A 14 -5.25 11.85 17.66
N VAL A 15 -5.78 11.49 16.48
CA VAL A 15 -6.40 12.44 15.55
C VAL A 15 -7.63 13.08 16.18
N VAL A 16 -8.49 12.30 16.85
CA VAL A 16 -9.67 12.83 17.56
C VAL A 16 -9.24 13.82 18.65
N LEU A 17 -8.25 13.48 19.47
CA LEU A 17 -7.72 14.38 20.50
C LEU A 17 -7.15 15.67 19.90
N ILE A 18 -6.42 15.58 18.78
CA ILE A 18 -5.92 16.73 18.04
C ILE A 18 -7.06 17.61 17.55
N LEU A 19 -8.09 17.03 16.92
CA LEU A 19 -9.23 17.79 16.40
C LEU A 19 -10.04 18.44 17.52
N VAL A 20 -10.26 17.74 18.63
CA VAL A 20 -10.94 18.28 19.83
C VAL A 20 -10.18 19.47 20.41
N TYR A 21 -8.85 19.51 20.35
CA TYR A 21 -8.07 20.66 20.79
C TYR A 21 -8.00 21.78 19.73
N ALA A 22 -7.68 21.41 18.48
CA ALA A 22 -7.33 22.36 17.44
C ALA A 22 -8.54 23.10 16.87
N VAL A 23 -9.68 22.42 16.66
CA VAL A 23 -10.88 23.04 16.08
C VAL A 23 -11.42 24.16 16.97
N PRO A 24 -11.63 23.96 18.28
CA PRO A 24 -12.03 25.06 19.16
C PRO A 24 -10.98 26.16 19.23
N THR A 25 -9.69 25.82 19.22
CA THR A 25 -8.59 26.81 19.26
C THR A 25 -8.53 27.69 18.01
N LEU A 26 -8.90 27.15 16.84
CA LEU A 26 -9.00 27.92 15.59
C LEU A 26 -10.21 28.86 15.60
N ILE A 27 -11.38 28.38 16.04
CA ILE A 27 -12.63 29.14 16.08
C ILE A 27 -12.58 30.23 17.17
N ASN A 28 -12.27 29.83 18.41
CA ASN A 28 -12.15 30.75 19.54
C ASN A 28 -11.02 30.30 20.50
N PRO A 29 -9.81 30.88 20.38
CA PRO A 29 -8.66 30.47 21.19
C PRO A 29 -8.82 30.78 22.68
N GLN A 30 -9.81 31.59 23.08
CA GLN A 30 -10.08 31.89 24.49
C GLN A 30 -10.82 30.75 25.21
N TRP A 31 -11.52 29.87 24.49
CA TRP A 31 -12.21 28.73 25.10
C TRP A 31 -11.25 27.77 25.80
N THR A 32 -10.08 27.52 25.21
CA THR A 32 -9.08 26.62 25.80
C THR A 32 -8.29 27.28 26.93
N SER A 33 -8.12 28.61 26.92
CA SER A 33 -7.51 29.32 28.06
C SER A 33 -8.46 29.41 29.26
N SER A 34 -9.77 29.61 29.04
CA SER A 34 -10.76 29.65 30.13
C SER A 34 -10.87 28.32 30.88
N ILE A 35 -10.80 27.18 30.20
CA ILE A 35 -10.82 25.85 30.84
C ILE A 35 -9.53 25.59 31.64
N LEU A 36 -8.36 25.92 31.10
CA LEU A 36 -7.08 25.79 31.80
C LEU A 36 -6.94 26.79 32.96
N ALA A 37 -7.51 27.99 32.84
CA ALA A 37 -7.58 28.98 33.90
C ALA A 37 -8.50 28.54 35.05
N LEU A 38 -9.56 27.78 34.75
CA LEU A 38 -10.46 27.18 35.74
C LEU A 38 -9.75 26.19 36.70
N PHE A 39 -8.64 25.59 36.26
CA PHE A 39 -7.81 24.71 37.10
C PHE A 39 -6.61 25.41 37.75
N ARG A 40 -6.31 26.67 37.39
CA ARG A 40 -5.33 27.49 38.12
C ARG A 40 -6.00 28.05 39.38
N GLN A 41 -5.91 27.30 40.47
CA GLN A 41 -6.13 27.83 41.82
C GLN A 41 -4.94 28.73 42.19
N HIS A 42 -4.93 29.99 41.76
CA HIS A 42 -4.08 31.01 42.35
C HIS A 42 -4.97 32.07 42.99
N PRO A 43 -4.71 32.46 44.27
CA PRO A 43 -5.46 33.52 44.91
C PRO A 43 -5.26 34.81 44.12
N VAL A 44 -6.37 35.46 43.77
CA VAL A 44 -6.35 36.75 43.07
C VAL A 44 -5.82 37.79 44.05
N ASP A 45 -4.57 38.21 43.89
CA ASP A 45 -4.04 39.37 44.61
C ASP A 45 -4.78 40.63 44.14
N LEU A 46 -5.40 41.33 45.09
CA LEU A 46 -6.25 42.51 44.88
C LEU A 46 -5.49 43.76 44.39
N GLN A 47 -4.20 43.63 44.05
CA GLN A 47 -3.32 44.70 43.57
C GLN A 47 -2.73 44.42 42.16
N ALA A 48 -3.28 43.46 41.42
CA ALA A 48 -2.84 43.18 40.06
C ALA A 48 -3.09 44.38 39.11
N THR A 49 -2.06 44.80 38.37
CA THR A 49 -2.18 45.76 37.27
C THR A 49 -3.16 45.27 36.19
N GLN A 50 -3.75 46.14 35.35
CA GLN A 50 -4.75 45.72 34.33
C GLN A 50 -4.24 44.58 33.43
N ASP A 51 -2.94 44.55 33.12
CA ASP A 51 -2.30 43.47 32.36
C ASP A 51 -2.21 42.15 33.14
N GLU A 52 -1.99 42.21 34.45
CA GLU A 52 -1.99 41.04 35.34
C GLU A 52 -3.41 40.53 35.60
N ALA A 53 -4.40 41.42 35.69
CA ALA A 53 -5.82 41.07 35.77
C ALA A 53 -6.32 40.41 34.47
N GLN A 54 -5.87 40.88 33.29
CA GLN A 54 -6.16 40.23 32.01
C GLN A 54 -5.48 38.86 31.89
N ARG A 55 -4.24 38.72 32.37
CA ARG A 55 -3.54 37.42 32.42
C ARG A 55 -4.17 36.46 33.44
N ALA A 56 -4.64 36.95 34.58
CA ALA A 56 -5.35 36.19 35.61
C ALA A 56 -6.75 35.79 35.15
N ALA A 57 -7.43 36.63 34.36
CA ALA A 57 -8.70 36.33 33.71
C ALA A 57 -8.58 35.35 32.50
N GLY A 58 -7.36 34.89 32.18
CA GLY A 58 -7.14 33.94 31.08
C GLY A 58 -7.33 34.54 29.68
N VAL A 59 -7.34 35.88 29.56
CA VAL A 59 -7.50 36.59 28.29
C VAL A 59 -6.17 36.58 27.54
N LEU A 60 -6.14 35.91 26.39
CA LEU A 60 -4.93 35.78 25.57
C LEU A 60 -4.63 37.08 24.83
N GLY A 61 -3.37 37.52 24.86
CA GLY A 61 -2.90 38.64 24.05
C GLY A 61 -2.85 38.31 22.55
N PRO A 62 -2.79 39.32 21.66
CA PRO A 62 -2.84 39.13 20.20
C PRO A 62 -1.71 38.25 19.64
N GLN A 63 -0.50 38.33 20.19
CA GLN A 63 0.60 37.44 19.81
C GLN A 63 0.37 35.98 20.22
N GLN A 64 -0.23 35.75 21.39
CA GLN A 64 -0.55 34.41 21.90
C GLN A 64 -1.72 33.78 21.12
N ILE A 65 -2.69 34.58 20.70
CA ILE A 65 -3.77 34.14 19.79
C ILE A 65 -3.17 33.68 18.46
N ARG A 66 -2.26 34.47 17.88
CA ARG A 66 -1.61 34.13 16.61
C ARG A 66 -0.76 32.87 16.72
N SER A 67 0.03 32.72 17.79
CA SER A 67 0.86 31.52 17.98
C SER A 67 0.02 30.25 18.20
N ARG A 68 -1.07 30.33 18.99
CA ARG A 68 -1.99 29.20 19.20
C ARG A 68 -2.72 28.79 17.94
N ARG A 69 -3.14 29.74 17.10
CA ARG A 69 -3.74 29.44 15.79
C ARG A 69 -2.75 28.78 14.84
N MET A 70 -1.50 29.25 14.81
CA MET A 70 -0.43 28.58 14.04
C MET A 70 -0.17 27.16 14.54
N LEU A 71 -0.08 26.96 15.87
CA LEU A 71 0.09 25.64 16.47
C LEU A 71 -1.08 24.71 16.13
N ALA A 72 -2.32 25.19 16.28
CA ALA A 72 -3.53 24.42 15.95
C ALA A 72 -3.57 24.03 14.47
N ALA A 73 -3.22 24.96 13.56
CA ALA A 73 -3.11 24.66 12.14
C ALA A 73 -2.02 23.60 11.87
N ALA A 74 -0.85 23.71 12.51
CA ALA A 74 0.22 22.73 12.38
C ALA A 74 -0.20 21.34 12.90
N MET A 75 -0.94 21.28 14.01
CA MET A 75 -1.48 20.04 14.56
C MET A 75 -2.49 19.38 13.60
N VAL A 76 -3.38 20.17 12.97
CA VAL A 76 -4.32 19.65 11.96
C VAL A 76 -3.56 19.09 10.75
N VAL A 77 -2.54 19.80 10.25
CA VAL A 77 -1.68 19.30 9.16
C VAL A 77 -0.97 18.01 9.58
N GLY A 78 -0.43 17.96 10.79
CA GLY A 78 0.21 16.76 11.34
C GLY A 78 -0.76 15.57 11.45
N ALA A 79 -2.01 15.80 11.88
CA ALA A 79 -3.03 14.77 11.94
C ALA A 79 -3.37 14.21 10.54
N VAL A 80 -3.52 15.09 9.54
CA VAL A 80 -3.75 14.66 8.13
C VAL A 80 -2.56 13.86 7.61
N ALA A 81 -1.33 14.26 7.93
CA ALA A 81 -0.13 13.50 7.56
C ALA A 81 -0.09 12.12 8.24
N LEU A 82 -0.44 12.03 9.52
CA LEU A 82 -0.50 10.75 10.26
C LEU A 82 -1.56 9.79 9.69
N ILE A 83 -2.75 10.31 9.36
CA ILE A 83 -3.78 9.53 8.67
C ILE A 83 -3.24 9.04 7.33
N GLY A 84 -2.64 9.93 6.56
CA GLY A 84 -2.10 9.59 5.24
C GLY A 84 -1.01 8.53 5.28
N PHE A 85 -0.07 8.64 6.22
CA PHE A 85 0.97 7.65 6.43
C PHE A 85 0.39 6.28 6.80
N ASN A 86 -0.57 6.25 7.73
CA ASN A 86 -1.18 5.00 8.17
C ASN A 86 -2.01 4.35 7.05
N VAL A 87 -2.78 5.13 6.30
CA VAL A 87 -3.56 4.64 5.15
C VAL A 87 -2.64 4.16 4.03
N SER A 88 -1.57 4.88 3.70
CA SER A 88 -0.61 4.45 2.66
C SER A 88 0.05 3.13 3.03
N LEU A 89 0.55 3.00 4.27
CA LEU A 89 1.16 1.76 4.74
C LEU A 89 0.19 0.59 4.72
N ASN A 90 -1.03 0.78 5.21
CA ASN A 90 -2.05 -0.28 5.20
C ASN A 90 -2.45 -0.65 3.77
N ARG A 91 -2.56 0.34 2.87
CA ARG A 91 -2.96 0.12 1.49
C ARG A 91 -1.86 -0.58 0.69
N GLU A 92 -0.61 -0.20 0.88
CA GLU A 92 0.55 -0.85 0.25
C GLU A 92 0.75 -2.27 0.79
N ALA A 93 0.62 -2.49 2.10
CA ALA A 93 0.66 -3.82 2.70
C ALA A 93 -0.51 -4.72 2.23
N ASN A 94 -1.72 -4.17 2.13
CA ASN A 94 -2.85 -4.88 1.52
C ASN A 94 -2.66 -5.12 0.01
N GLY A 95 -1.73 -4.42 -0.63
CA GLY A 95 -1.38 -4.62 -2.03
C GLY A 95 -0.94 -6.06 -2.32
N CYS A 96 -0.22 -6.73 -1.40
CA CYS A 96 0.14 -8.13 -1.62
C CYS A 96 -1.09 -9.05 -1.63
N HIS A 97 -2.11 -8.79 -0.81
CA HIS A 97 -3.32 -9.61 -0.80
C HIS A 97 -4.05 -9.51 -2.13
N ILE A 98 -4.12 -8.30 -2.67
CA ILE A 98 -4.72 -8.03 -3.98
C ILE A 98 -3.88 -8.71 -5.07
N ALA A 99 -2.55 -8.56 -5.03
CA ALA A 99 -1.64 -9.19 -5.98
C ALA A 99 -1.72 -10.73 -5.93
N ALA A 100 -1.58 -11.34 -4.76
CA ALA A 100 -1.62 -12.79 -4.58
C ALA A 100 -2.92 -13.38 -5.11
N ARG A 101 -4.08 -12.80 -4.77
CA ARG A 101 -5.38 -13.25 -5.31
C ARG A 101 -5.49 -13.03 -6.82
N ALA A 102 -4.99 -11.91 -7.34
CA ALA A 102 -5.01 -11.63 -8.78
C ALA A 102 -4.13 -12.59 -9.58
N PHE A 103 -3.04 -13.09 -8.99
CA PHE A 103 -2.21 -14.15 -9.56
C PHE A 103 -2.73 -15.57 -9.31
N GLY A 104 -3.84 -15.74 -8.58
CA GLY A 104 -4.50 -17.03 -8.38
C GLY A 104 -4.21 -17.74 -7.06
N ALA A 105 -3.58 -17.08 -6.07
CA ALA A 105 -3.40 -17.66 -4.74
C ALA A 105 -4.75 -17.95 -4.09
N VAL A 106 -4.95 -19.18 -3.62
CA VAL A 106 -6.18 -19.62 -2.95
C VAL A 106 -5.99 -19.52 -1.44
N GLU A 107 -6.78 -18.68 -0.78
CA GLU A 107 -6.85 -18.66 0.68
C GLU A 107 -7.41 -20.01 1.16
N GLY A 108 -6.61 -20.81 1.86
CA GLY A 108 -7.15 -21.98 2.53
C GLY A 108 -8.26 -21.57 3.49
N ASP A 109 -9.35 -22.33 3.55
CA ASP A 109 -10.59 -22.10 4.35
C ASP A 109 -10.37 -22.08 5.90
N GLY A 110 -9.20 -21.69 6.38
CA GLY A 110 -8.81 -21.70 7.78
C GLY A 110 -8.70 -20.32 8.39
N LYS A 111 -9.10 -20.19 9.66
CA LYS A 111 -8.90 -19.01 10.52
C LYS A 111 -7.41 -18.65 10.76
N ASP A 112 -6.49 -19.42 10.18
CA ASP A 112 -5.05 -19.23 10.20
C ASP A 112 -4.53 -18.71 8.85
N ALA A 113 -5.23 -17.75 8.24
CA ALA A 113 -4.74 -17.04 7.06
C ALA A 113 -3.38 -16.40 7.38
N LYS A 114 -2.31 -17.12 7.03
CA LYS A 114 -0.93 -16.68 7.12
C LYS A 114 -0.79 -15.42 6.26
N ASP A 115 0.07 -14.50 6.70
CA ASP A 115 0.30 -13.23 5.99
C ASP A 115 0.64 -13.53 4.52
N PRO A 116 -0.21 -13.15 3.55
CA PRO A 116 -0.04 -13.53 2.14
C PRO A 116 1.21 -12.92 1.52
N CYS A 117 1.66 -11.75 2.00
CA CYS A 117 2.93 -11.16 1.60
C CYS A 117 4.14 -12.07 1.97
N ILE A 118 3.98 -12.97 2.93
CA ILE A 118 5.05 -13.82 3.45
C ILE A 118 4.89 -15.26 2.94
N ASN A 119 3.66 -15.76 2.88
CA ASN A 119 3.41 -17.20 2.72
C ASN A 119 2.58 -17.56 1.48
N MET A 120 2.12 -16.58 0.69
CA MET A 120 1.29 -16.87 -0.49
C MET A 120 1.83 -16.27 -1.77
N ILE A 121 2.81 -15.36 -1.69
CA ILE A 121 3.47 -14.82 -2.87
C ILE A 121 4.96 -14.69 -2.58
N PHE A 122 5.80 -15.22 -3.46
CA PHE A 122 7.26 -15.11 -3.38
C PHE A 122 7.87 -15.17 -4.77
N GLY A 123 9.08 -14.66 -4.91
CA GLY A 123 9.88 -14.75 -6.12
C GLY A 123 10.36 -16.17 -6.37
N SER A 124 10.55 -16.49 -7.64
CA SER A 124 10.96 -17.84 -8.03
C SER A 124 12.32 -18.24 -7.49
N PHE A 125 12.40 -19.47 -7.01
CA PHE A 125 13.63 -20.07 -6.52
C PHE A 125 14.38 -20.84 -7.62
N PHE A 126 13.69 -21.21 -8.71
CA PHE A 126 14.22 -22.11 -9.73
C PHE A 126 13.92 -21.62 -11.15
N GLY A 127 14.98 -21.40 -11.92
CA GLY A 127 14.88 -21.00 -13.33
C GLY A 127 14.62 -19.50 -13.51
N ASP A 128 15.03 -18.97 -14.66
CA ASP A 128 14.67 -17.61 -15.10
C ASP A 128 13.40 -17.62 -15.98
N GLY A 129 12.77 -18.78 -16.13
CA GLY A 129 11.60 -19.02 -16.96
C GLY A 129 11.88 -18.91 -18.46
N THR A 130 13.12 -18.68 -18.91
CA THR A 130 13.42 -18.52 -20.34
C THR A 130 13.80 -19.86 -20.97
N GLY A 131 13.22 -20.16 -22.13
CA GLY A 131 13.51 -21.41 -22.82
C GLY A 131 12.49 -21.73 -23.91
N THR A 132 12.78 -22.78 -24.66
CA THR A 132 11.84 -23.37 -25.64
C THR A 132 10.93 -24.38 -24.94
N THR A 133 9.72 -24.53 -25.45
CA THR A 133 8.80 -25.60 -25.03
C THR A 133 9.21 -26.92 -25.68
N GLU A 134 9.37 -27.97 -24.87
CA GLU A 134 9.75 -29.30 -25.34
C GLU A 134 8.59 -30.30 -25.29
N GLU A 135 7.63 -30.06 -24.39
CA GLU A 135 6.51 -30.97 -24.14
C GLU A 135 5.36 -30.79 -25.13
N THR A 136 4.58 -31.87 -25.31
CA THR A 136 3.51 -31.93 -26.33
C THR A 136 2.18 -31.35 -25.84
N LYS A 137 1.96 -31.32 -24.52
CA LYS A 137 0.76 -30.85 -23.85
C LYS A 137 1.13 -29.88 -22.73
N PRO A 138 1.69 -28.71 -23.08
CA PRO A 138 2.01 -27.69 -22.09
C PRO A 138 0.76 -27.20 -21.37
N GLN A 139 0.96 -26.64 -20.18
CA GLN A 139 -0.11 -26.13 -19.34
C GLN A 139 -0.22 -24.62 -19.35
N PRO A 140 -1.45 -24.09 -19.26
CA PRO A 140 -1.67 -22.66 -19.40
C PRO A 140 -1.29 -21.90 -18.13
N VAL A 141 -0.55 -20.81 -18.31
CA VAL A 141 -0.43 -19.75 -17.31
C VAL A 141 -1.48 -18.68 -17.60
N LEU A 142 -2.17 -18.22 -16.55
CA LEU A 142 -3.39 -17.42 -16.71
C LEU A 142 -3.15 -15.92 -16.65
N SER A 143 -2.19 -15.46 -15.84
CA SER A 143 -2.05 -14.04 -15.51
C SER A 143 -0.61 -13.55 -15.57
N TYR A 144 -0.46 -12.28 -15.90
CA TYR A 144 0.82 -11.58 -15.91
C TYR A 144 0.63 -10.11 -15.49
N GLN A 145 1.71 -9.47 -15.07
CA GLN A 145 1.76 -8.04 -14.84
C GLN A 145 2.86 -7.41 -15.70
N LEU A 146 2.54 -6.26 -16.31
CA LEU A 146 3.53 -5.42 -16.97
C LEU A 146 4.27 -4.56 -15.94
N VAL A 147 5.60 -4.63 -15.95
CA VAL A 147 6.45 -3.73 -15.18
C VAL A 147 6.69 -2.48 -16.03
N ARG A 148 5.97 -1.41 -15.71
CA ARG A 148 6.13 -0.11 -16.37
C ARG A 148 7.21 0.71 -15.66
N LYS A 149 7.32 1.99 -16.03
CA LYS A 149 8.27 2.97 -15.44
C LYS A 149 8.22 3.07 -13.91
N LYS A 150 7.12 2.65 -13.27
CA LYS A 150 6.98 2.61 -11.81
C LYS A 150 6.97 1.15 -11.38
N HIS A 151 7.87 0.80 -10.47
CA HIS A 151 7.96 -0.56 -9.93
C HIS A 151 6.72 -0.90 -9.09
N PRO A 152 6.26 -2.16 -9.13
CA PRO A 152 5.12 -2.57 -8.34
C PRO A 152 5.39 -2.45 -6.85
N THR A 153 4.53 -1.70 -6.18
CA THR A 153 4.69 -1.29 -4.78
C THR A 153 4.50 -2.43 -3.81
N TYR A 154 3.80 -3.49 -4.19
CA TYR A 154 3.59 -4.65 -3.34
C TYR A 154 4.84 -5.53 -3.22
N LEU A 155 5.78 -5.47 -4.18
CA LEU A 155 6.98 -6.32 -4.19
C LEU A 155 7.92 -6.03 -3.00
N GLN A 156 7.94 -4.79 -2.49
CA GLN A 156 8.76 -4.43 -1.32
C GLN A 156 8.30 -5.14 -0.03
N TRP A 157 7.08 -5.67 -0.02
CA TRP A 157 6.48 -6.34 1.13
C TRP A 157 6.62 -7.86 1.08
N ILE A 158 7.09 -8.40 -0.05
CA ILE A 158 7.33 -9.83 -0.24
C ILE A 158 8.64 -10.23 0.43
N GLN A 159 8.63 -11.32 1.19
CA GLN A 159 9.83 -11.76 1.92
C GLN A 159 10.99 -12.15 1.00
N ASN A 160 10.68 -12.80 -0.13
CA ASN A 160 11.64 -13.19 -1.16
C ASN A 160 11.26 -12.57 -2.50
N ALA A 161 11.28 -11.24 -2.63
CA ALA A 161 10.92 -10.60 -3.90
C ALA A 161 11.91 -11.01 -5.02
N PRO A 162 11.43 -11.31 -6.24
CA PRO A 162 12.34 -11.54 -7.38
C PRO A 162 13.09 -10.24 -7.71
N ASP A 163 14.24 -10.31 -8.38
CA ASP A 163 14.88 -9.09 -8.87
C ASP A 163 14.05 -8.52 -10.04
N TYR A 164 13.48 -7.32 -9.83
CA TYR A 164 12.55 -6.68 -10.75
C TYR A 164 13.07 -5.37 -11.32
N LYS A 165 14.32 -4.99 -11.04
CA LYS A 165 14.86 -3.68 -11.45
C LYS A 165 14.92 -3.52 -12.97
N GLU A 166 15.17 -4.62 -13.67
CA GLU A 166 15.29 -4.66 -15.13
C GLU A 166 14.24 -5.55 -15.79
N ALA A 167 13.24 -5.99 -15.03
CA ALA A 167 12.17 -6.83 -15.54
C ALA A 167 11.14 -5.99 -16.30
N ASP A 168 10.62 -6.54 -17.41
CA ASP A 168 9.52 -5.97 -18.18
C ASP A 168 8.19 -6.64 -17.82
N LEU A 169 8.24 -7.91 -17.41
CA LEU A 169 7.08 -8.72 -17.05
C LEU A 169 7.29 -9.40 -15.70
N LEU A 170 6.18 -9.57 -14.97
CA LEU A 170 6.07 -10.49 -13.84
C LEU A 170 5.03 -11.54 -14.19
N ILE A 171 5.43 -12.81 -14.12
CA ILE A 171 4.56 -13.96 -14.34
C ILE A 171 4.28 -14.60 -12.99
N GLY A 172 3.01 -14.81 -12.67
CA GLY A 172 2.60 -15.53 -11.46
C GLY A 172 2.11 -16.93 -11.79
N THR A 173 2.67 -17.93 -11.12
CA THR A 173 2.27 -19.33 -11.25
C THR A 173 1.81 -19.89 -9.91
N SER A 174 0.59 -20.42 -9.87
CA SER A 174 -0.01 -21.11 -8.71
C SER A 174 -0.10 -22.62 -8.96
N LEU A 175 1.00 -23.22 -9.43
CA LEU A 175 1.11 -24.64 -9.77
C LEU A 175 2.35 -25.23 -9.11
N GLU A 176 2.29 -26.50 -8.68
CA GLU A 176 3.44 -27.17 -8.05
C GLU A 176 4.63 -27.42 -9.01
N CYS A 177 4.40 -27.34 -10.32
CA CYS A 177 5.42 -27.49 -11.37
C CYS A 177 5.91 -26.15 -11.94
N ASN A 178 5.79 -25.08 -11.16
CA ASN A 178 6.27 -23.73 -11.50
C ASN A 178 7.72 -23.65 -12.02
N GLY A 179 8.61 -24.56 -11.60
CA GLY A 179 9.99 -24.65 -12.12
C GLY A 179 10.09 -24.97 -13.62
N ASP A 180 9.02 -25.50 -14.22
CA ASP A 180 8.93 -25.79 -15.65
C ASP A 180 8.30 -24.65 -16.45
N LEU A 181 8.16 -23.45 -15.85
CA LEU A 181 7.75 -22.25 -16.56
C LEU A 181 8.68 -21.98 -17.76
N ARG A 182 8.08 -21.74 -18.93
CA ARG A 182 8.77 -21.33 -20.14
C ARG A 182 8.13 -20.08 -20.73
N VAL A 183 8.98 -19.13 -21.09
CA VAL A 183 8.66 -17.89 -21.76
C VAL A 183 9.44 -17.86 -23.06
N GLU A 184 8.72 -17.99 -24.16
CA GLU A 184 9.26 -17.96 -25.51
C GLU A 184 8.91 -16.63 -26.18
N GLU A 185 9.95 -15.90 -26.61
CA GLU A 185 9.79 -14.63 -27.31
C GLU A 185 9.80 -14.84 -28.82
N GLY A 186 8.62 -14.78 -29.43
CA GLY A 186 8.44 -14.64 -30.87
C GLY A 186 8.53 -13.18 -31.33
N ASP A 187 8.49 -12.99 -32.65
CA ASP A 187 8.49 -11.66 -33.26
C ASP A 187 7.14 -10.93 -33.11
N ASP A 188 6.04 -11.67 -33.08
CA ASP A 188 4.66 -11.17 -33.01
C ASP A 188 3.94 -11.45 -31.68
N LYS A 189 4.44 -12.42 -30.89
CA LYS A 189 3.87 -12.81 -29.61
C LYS A 189 4.93 -13.29 -28.62
N ILE A 190 4.57 -13.30 -27.34
CA ILE A 190 5.33 -13.88 -26.24
C ILE A 190 4.45 -15.00 -25.68
N SER A 191 4.91 -16.23 -25.78
CA SER A 191 4.21 -17.41 -25.28
C SER A 191 4.70 -17.73 -23.87
N VAL A 192 3.77 -17.91 -22.93
CA VAL A 192 4.06 -18.24 -21.53
C VAL A 192 3.25 -19.46 -21.13
N LEU A 193 3.94 -20.52 -20.72
CA LEU A 193 3.32 -21.80 -20.40
C LEU A 193 4.17 -22.56 -19.38
N VAL A 194 3.61 -23.63 -18.83
CA VAL A 194 4.37 -24.60 -18.05
C VAL A 194 4.63 -25.84 -18.90
N ASP A 195 5.90 -26.18 -19.07
CA ASP A 195 6.38 -27.25 -19.94
C ASP A 195 6.26 -28.60 -19.24
N SER A 196 5.02 -29.08 -19.08
CA SER A 196 4.72 -30.35 -18.43
C SER A 196 3.51 -31.04 -19.06
N ASP A 197 3.74 -32.24 -19.59
CA ASP A 197 2.71 -33.12 -20.19
C ASP A 197 1.67 -33.64 -19.18
N SER A 198 2.01 -33.64 -17.89
CA SER A 198 1.15 -34.13 -16.80
C SER A 198 0.48 -32.98 -16.05
N PRO A 199 -0.87 -32.99 -15.86
CA PRO A 199 -1.57 -31.93 -15.15
C PRO A 199 -0.93 -31.61 -13.80
N CYS A 200 -0.54 -30.35 -13.63
CA CYS A 200 0.12 -29.92 -12.42
C CYS A 200 -0.91 -29.60 -11.35
N PRO A 201 -0.71 -30.11 -10.12
CA PRO A 201 -1.59 -29.76 -9.01
C PRO A 201 -1.56 -28.24 -8.75
N PRO A 202 -2.72 -27.64 -8.39
CA PRO A 202 -2.75 -26.24 -7.99
C PRO A 202 -2.01 -26.07 -6.66
N ALA A 203 -1.18 -25.03 -6.58
CA ALA A 203 -0.55 -24.60 -5.34
C ALA A 203 -1.41 -23.56 -4.63
N THR A 204 -1.35 -23.53 -3.30
CA THR A 204 -1.96 -22.47 -2.48
C THR A 204 -1.17 -21.16 -2.51
N GLU A 205 0.06 -21.22 -3.03
CA GLU A 205 1.04 -20.15 -3.06
C GLU A 205 1.33 -19.79 -4.53
N VAL A 206 1.75 -18.55 -4.75
CA VAL A 206 2.13 -18.01 -6.06
C VAL A 206 3.62 -17.77 -6.08
N GLU A 207 4.26 -18.35 -7.08
CA GLU A 207 5.64 -18.03 -7.42
C GLU A 207 5.67 -16.95 -8.52
N LEU A 208 6.48 -15.91 -8.31
CA LEU A 208 6.66 -14.79 -9.22
C LEU A 208 7.98 -14.92 -9.96
N THR A 209 7.91 -15.04 -11.27
CA THR A 209 9.09 -15.02 -12.14
C THR A 209 9.19 -13.68 -12.84
N ALA A 210 10.33 -13.01 -12.63
CA ALA A 210 10.63 -11.73 -13.27
C ALA A 210 11.32 -11.97 -14.61
N ILE A 211 10.72 -11.47 -15.69
CA ILE A 211 11.20 -11.68 -17.06
C ILE A 211 11.65 -10.34 -17.64
N LYS A 212 12.89 -10.31 -18.11
CA LYS A 212 13.42 -9.24 -18.95
C LYS A 212 13.28 -9.64 -20.41
N LEU A 213 12.58 -8.84 -21.19
CA LEU A 213 12.35 -9.13 -22.60
C LEU A 213 13.57 -8.76 -23.43
N LYS A 214 13.93 -9.62 -24.39
CA LYS A 214 15.02 -9.36 -25.35
C LYS A 214 14.70 -8.20 -26.27
N LYS A 215 13.42 -8.01 -26.60
CA LYS A 215 12.89 -6.89 -27.39
C LYS A 215 11.83 -6.13 -26.57
N PRO A 216 11.57 -4.84 -26.85
CA PRO A 216 10.43 -4.13 -26.24
C PRO A 216 9.11 -4.85 -26.55
N LEU A 217 8.14 -4.84 -25.62
CA LEU A 217 6.84 -5.50 -25.83
C LEU A 217 6.18 -5.07 -27.15
N GLY A 218 6.13 -3.75 -27.42
CA GLY A 218 5.54 -3.20 -28.65
C GLY A 218 4.09 -3.65 -28.81
N ASP A 219 3.75 -4.11 -30.02
CA ASP A 219 2.42 -4.66 -30.34
C ASP A 219 2.32 -6.18 -30.11
N ARG A 220 3.36 -6.81 -29.54
CA ARG A 220 3.38 -8.26 -29.31
C ARG A 220 2.35 -8.66 -28.27
N LYS A 221 1.58 -9.70 -28.56
CA LYS A 221 0.60 -10.25 -27.63
C LYS A 221 1.29 -11.18 -26.64
N ILE A 222 0.82 -11.18 -25.39
CA ILE A 222 1.23 -12.16 -24.38
C ILE A 222 0.15 -13.24 -24.32
N VAL A 223 0.54 -14.45 -24.67
CA VAL A 223 -0.37 -15.58 -24.87
C VAL A 223 0.08 -16.80 -24.09
N THR A 224 -0.85 -17.73 -23.91
CA THR A 224 -0.64 -19.03 -23.30
C THR A 224 -0.95 -20.13 -24.31
N VAL A 225 -1.11 -21.37 -23.86
CA VAL A 225 -1.46 -22.54 -24.68
C VAL A 225 -2.59 -22.20 -25.69
N ASP A 226 -2.43 -22.70 -26.92
CA ASP A 226 -3.35 -22.46 -28.06
C ASP A 226 -3.54 -20.97 -28.44
N ASP A 227 -2.52 -20.14 -28.23
CA ASP A 227 -2.55 -18.69 -28.51
C ASP A 227 -3.66 -17.92 -27.76
N GLN A 228 -4.12 -18.50 -26.64
CA GLN A 228 -5.08 -17.86 -25.76
C GLN A 228 -4.44 -16.63 -25.10
N PRO A 229 -5.09 -15.46 -25.12
CA PRO A 229 -4.54 -14.26 -24.49
C PRO A 229 -4.48 -14.45 -22.96
N MET A 230 -3.34 -14.11 -22.35
CA MET A 230 -3.24 -14.07 -20.91
C MET A 230 -3.93 -12.82 -20.33
N GLN A 231 -4.35 -12.91 -19.08
CA GLN A 231 -4.95 -11.79 -18.37
C GLN A 231 -3.85 -10.88 -17.79
N GLN A 232 -3.80 -9.63 -18.28
CA GLN A 232 -3.00 -8.61 -17.62
C GLN A 232 -3.66 -8.20 -16.30
N ILE A 233 -2.90 -8.23 -15.21
CA ILE A 233 -3.32 -7.69 -13.92
C ILE A 233 -2.56 -6.39 -13.60
N ASP A 234 -3.19 -5.53 -12.82
CA ASP A 234 -2.61 -4.29 -12.28
C ASP A 234 -2.97 -4.18 -10.80
N PRO A 235 -2.26 -4.91 -9.91
CA PRO A 235 -2.55 -4.92 -8.48
C PRO A 235 -2.00 -3.68 -7.76
N ASP A 236 -1.34 -2.76 -8.47
CA ASP A 236 -0.76 -1.58 -7.85
C ASP A 236 -1.82 -0.62 -7.31
N VAL A 237 -1.53 -0.10 -6.12
CA VAL A 237 -2.38 0.85 -5.44
C VAL A 237 -1.89 2.27 -5.64
N ASP A 238 -2.82 3.19 -5.89
CA ASP A 238 -2.52 4.62 -5.89
C ASP A 238 -1.92 5.07 -4.54
N SER A 239 -0.88 5.91 -4.62
CA SER A 239 -0.29 6.54 -3.44
C SER A 239 -1.30 7.48 -2.75
N TRP A 240 -1.19 7.68 -1.44
CA TRP A 240 -2.08 8.57 -0.70
C TRP A 240 -2.17 10.01 -1.27
N PRO A 241 -1.07 10.66 -1.71
CA PRO A 241 -1.15 11.94 -2.41
C PRO A 241 -1.98 11.88 -3.70
N THR A 242 -1.88 10.79 -4.46
CA THR A 242 -2.70 10.58 -5.67
C THR A 242 -4.17 10.46 -5.32
N VAL A 243 -4.50 9.72 -4.25
CA VAL A 243 -5.88 9.58 -3.75
C VAL A 243 -6.41 10.94 -3.32
N LEU A 244 -5.66 11.70 -2.52
CA LEU A 244 -6.05 13.06 -2.12
C LEU A 244 -6.29 13.97 -3.32
N LYS A 245 -5.39 13.94 -4.31
CA LYS A 245 -5.55 14.71 -5.53
C LYS A 245 -6.85 14.33 -6.24
N LYS A 246 -7.12 13.03 -6.44
CA LYS A 246 -8.36 12.54 -7.05
C LYS A 246 -9.61 12.97 -6.28
N LEU A 247 -9.58 12.91 -4.95
CA LEU A 247 -10.68 13.36 -4.09
C LEU A 247 -10.95 14.87 -4.22
N VAL A 248 -9.90 15.69 -4.34
CA VAL A 248 -10.03 17.15 -4.50
C VAL A 248 -10.46 17.52 -5.92
N THR A 249 -10.02 16.77 -6.94
CA THR A 249 -10.36 17.05 -8.35
C THR A 249 -11.64 16.39 -8.84
N GLY A 250 -12.30 15.57 -8.01
CA GLY A 250 -13.59 14.95 -8.33
C GLY A 250 -13.54 13.64 -9.11
N GLY A 251 -12.34 13.07 -9.31
CA GLY A 251 -12.15 11.82 -10.07
C GLY A 251 -12.22 12.02 -11.58
#